data_AF-A0A2A2R5W0-F1
#
_entry.id   AF-A0A2A2R5W0-F1
#
_cell.length_a   1.000
_cell.length_b   1.000
_cell.length_c   1.000
_cell.angle_alpha   90.00
_cell.angle_beta   90.00
_cell.angle_gamma   90.00
#
_symmetry.space_group_name_H-M   'P 1'
#
loop_
_entity.id
_entity.type
_entity.pdbx_description
1 polymer ?
#
loop_
_entity_poly.entity_id
_entity_poly.type
_entity_poly.pdbx_seq_one_letter_code
_entity_poly.pdbx_strand_id
1 'polypeptide(L)'
;MKENDPTEVKNGYALLYALASDEAQVDLVFVIKRGSQALRDTMGKIAQEAKELKEDLESLRQDGGSTPFGSNGLPAIEVATRALIRGEKQKRILAGGPGVFERELLLSQCEALTYGMGLLQSVAEKDPNSARRELLKRHGEKWRELRRATSRLLQTAGGS
;
A
#
# COMPACT_ATOMS: atom_id res chain seq x y z
N MET A 1 5.55 -28.69 -11.17
CA MET A 1 5.78 -27.29 -10.77
C MET A 1 5.98 -26.49 -12.04
N LYS A 2 5.17 -25.46 -12.31
CA LYS A 2 5.53 -24.48 -13.35
C LYS A 2 6.73 -23.71 -12.81
N GLU A 3 7.76 -23.59 -13.61
CA GLU A 3 8.94 -22.76 -13.35
C GLU A 3 8.45 -21.32 -13.10
N ASN A 4 8.91 -20.67 -12.02
CA ASN A 4 8.49 -19.30 -11.69
C ASN A 4 9.05 -18.37 -12.76
N ASP A 5 8.19 -17.66 -13.51
CA ASP A 5 8.61 -16.68 -14.50
C ASP A 5 9.33 -15.51 -13.79
N PRO A 6 10.63 -15.28 -14.03
CA PRO A 6 11.37 -14.18 -13.42
C PRO A 6 10.74 -12.81 -13.70
N THR A 7 10.03 -12.67 -14.82
CA THR A 7 9.30 -11.47 -15.20
C THR A 7 8.11 -11.23 -14.27
N GLU A 8 7.41 -12.29 -13.86
CA GLU A 8 6.27 -12.19 -12.96
C GLU A 8 6.68 -11.70 -11.57
N VAL A 9 7.77 -12.24 -11.01
CA VAL A 9 8.32 -11.80 -9.72
C VAL A 9 8.76 -10.33 -9.79
N LYS A 10 9.46 -9.94 -10.86
CA LYS A 10 9.88 -8.55 -11.10
C LYS A 10 8.67 -7.61 -11.19
N ASN A 11 7.63 -7.98 -11.93
CA ASN A 11 6.40 -7.19 -12.04
C ASN A 11 5.70 -7.04 -10.68
N GLY A 12 5.71 -8.08 -9.85
CA GLY A 12 5.21 -8.03 -8.48
C GLY A 12 5.97 -7.03 -7.60
N TYR A 13 7.30 -6.98 -7.72
CA TYR A 13 8.12 -5.97 -7.06
C TYR A 13 7.83 -4.55 -7.54
N ALA A 14 7.60 -4.35 -8.85
CA ALA A 14 7.17 -3.07 -9.39
C ALA A 14 5.82 -2.61 -8.80
N LEU A 15 4.86 -3.52 -8.63
CA LEU A 15 3.58 -3.23 -7.99
C LEU A 15 3.77 -2.88 -6.50
N LEU A 16 4.60 -3.61 -5.77
CA LEU A 16 4.89 -3.34 -4.35
C LEU A 16 5.52 -1.98 -4.17
N TYR A 17 6.50 -1.64 -5.01
CA TYR A 17 7.19 -0.36 -4.94
C TYR A 17 6.24 0.82 -5.21
N ALA A 18 5.36 0.68 -6.22
CA ALA A 18 4.35 1.69 -6.52
C ALA A 18 3.38 1.87 -5.35
N LEU A 19 2.86 0.77 -4.79
CA LEU A 19 1.97 0.82 -3.62
C LEU A 19 2.65 1.45 -2.40
N ALA A 20 3.86 1.02 -2.06
CA ALA A 20 4.62 1.56 -0.94
C ALA A 20 4.91 3.06 -1.12
N SER A 21 5.19 3.50 -2.36
CA SER A 21 5.42 4.91 -2.67
C SER A 21 4.17 5.77 -2.52
N ASP A 22 2.99 5.24 -2.86
CA ASP A 22 1.71 5.91 -2.65
C ASP A 22 1.38 5.98 -1.15
N GLU A 23 1.46 4.87 -0.43
CA GLU A 23 1.08 4.79 0.99
C GLU A 23 2.06 5.54 1.90
N ALA A 24 3.32 5.70 1.50
CA ALA A 24 4.32 6.54 2.18
C ALA A 24 3.90 8.01 2.32
N GLN A 25 2.88 8.44 1.57
CA GLN A 25 2.39 9.82 1.52
C GLN A 25 0.96 9.96 2.08
N VAL A 26 0.35 8.91 2.63
CA VAL A 26 -1.06 8.94 3.07
C VAL A 26 -1.32 9.99 4.15
N ASP A 27 -0.35 10.25 5.02
CA ASP A 27 -0.44 11.23 6.10
C ASP A 27 -0.43 12.69 5.62
N LEU A 28 0.05 12.96 4.40
CA LEU A 28 0.04 14.30 3.81
C LEU A 28 -1.36 14.89 3.64
N VAL A 29 -2.40 14.05 3.62
CA VAL A 29 -3.80 14.50 3.58
C VAL A 29 -4.14 15.44 4.74
N PHE A 30 -3.47 15.31 5.89
CA PHE A 30 -3.71 16.16 7.07
C PHE A 30 -3.12 17.57 6.98
N VAL A 31 -2.35 17.86 5.94
CA VAL A 31 -1.97 19.25 5.61
C VAL A 31 -3.21 20.07 5.27
N ILE A 32 -4.21 19.44 4.65
CA ILE A 32 -5.43 20.10 4.16
C ILE A 32 -6.63 19.72 5.04
N LYS A 33 -6.72 18.47 5.46
CA LYS A 33 -7.86 17.93 6.21
C LYS A 33 -7.57 17.86 7.71
N ARG A 34 -8.59 18.14 8.51
CA ARG A 34 -8.58 17.82 9.94
C ARG A 34 -9.16 16.44 10.14
N GLY A 35 -8.55 15.68 11.04
CA GLY A 35 -9.07 14.41 11.53
C GLY A 35 -8.64 14.21 12.98
N SER A 36 -9.31 13.25 13.63
CA SER A 36 -9.03 12.81 15.00
C SER A 36 -7.58 12.42 15.20
N GLN A 37 -7.08 12.53 16.43
CA GLN A 37 -5.71 12.16 16.77
C GLN A 37 -5.44 10.68 16.46
N ALA A 38 -6.38 9.80 16.80
CA ALA A 38 -6.28 8.37 16.52
C ALA A 38 -6.14 8.08 15.01
N LEU A 39 -6.87 8.82 14.16
CA LEU A 39 -6.74 8.70 12.72
C LEU A 39 -5.35 9.15 12.24
N ARG A 40 -4.90 10.33 12.68
CA ARG A 40 -3.57 10.87 12.32
C ARG A 40 -2.45 9.91 12.70
N ASP A 41 -2.49 9.37 13.92
CA ASP A 41 -1.49 8.42 14.42
C ASP A 41 -1.50 7.13 13.60
N THR A 42 -2.68 6.64 13.22
CA THR A 42 -2.82 5.43 12.40
C THR A 42 -2.26 5.65 11.00
N MET A 43 -2.59 6.77 10.35
CA MET A 43 -2.07 7.11 9.02
C MET A 43 -0.55 7.36 9.05
N GLY A 44 -0.04 8.00 10.09
CA GLY A 44 1.40 8.19 10.27
C GLY A 44 2.16 6.87 10.39
N LYS A 45 1.61 5.89 11.11
CA LYS A 45 2.20 4.54 11.20
C LYS A 45 2.17 3.80 9.87
N ILE A 46 1.09 3.94 9.09
CA ILE A 46 1.01 3.38 7.73
C ILE A 46 2.05 4.03 6.82
N ALA A 47 2.13 5.37 6.82
CA ALA A 47 3.09 6.11 6.02
C ALA A 47 4.53 5.72 6.38
N GLN A 48 4.84 5.58 7.66
CA GLN A 48 6.17 5.17 8.12
C GLN A 48 6.53 3.76 7.67
N GLU A 49 5.63 2.79 7.88
CA GLU A 49 5.87 1.41 7.46
C GLU A 49 5.98 1.27 5.92
N ALA A 50 5.23 2.06 5.17
CA ALA A 50 5.32 2.11 3.72
C ALA A 50 6.65 2.74 3.24
N LYS A 51 7.18 3.75 3.95
CA LYS A 51 8.54 4.29 3.70
C LYS A 51 9.60 3.22 3.94
N GLU A 52 9.52 2.50 5.06
CA GLU A 52 10.46 1.40 5.38
C GLU A 52 10.42 0.31 4.29
N LEU A 53 9.23 -0.14 3.89
CA LEU A 53 9.09 -1.10 2.78
C LEU A 53 9.69 -0.54 1.48
N LYS A 54 9.44 0.72 1.16
CA LYS A 54 9.98 1.35 -0.05
C LYS A 54 11.51 1.38 -0.04
N GLU A 55 12.13 1.77 1.07
CA GLU A 55 13.59 1.81 1.25
C GLU A 55 14.20 0.41 1.17
N ASP A 56 13.58 -0.58 1.82
CA ASP A 56 14.00 -1.97 1.75
C ASP A 56 13.91 -2.49 0.32
N LEU A 57 12.83 -2.19 -0.41
CA LEU A 57 12.71 -2.52 -1.84
C LEU A 57 13.78 -1.83 -2.69
N GLU A 58 14.11 -0.57 -2.41
CA GLU A 58 15.20 0.14 -3.11
C GLU A 58 16.55 -0.51 -2.88
N SER A 59 16.79 -1.09 -1.70
CA SER A 59 18.02 -1.83 -1.42
C SER A 59 18.13 -3.15 -2.19
N LEU A 60 17.01 -3.74 -2.62
CA LEU A 60 16.98 -4.99 -3.39
C LEU A 60 17.31 -4.79 -4.88
N ARG A 61 17.41 -3.54 -5.33
CA ARG A 61 17.69 -3.18 -6.72
C ARG A 61 19.08 -3.64 -7.13
N GLN A 62 19.20 -4.19 -8.34
CA GLN A 62 20.51 -4.54 -8.93
C GLN A 62 20.98 -3.48 -9.94
N ASP A 63 20.08 -2.58 -10.33
CA ASP A 63 20.20 -1.67 -11.46
C ASP A 63 19.76 -0.25 -11.05
N GLY A 64 20.74 0.66 -11.02
CA GLY A 64 20.62 2.06 -10.60
C GLY A 64 19.80 2.97 -11.53
N GLY A 65 18.77 2.45 -12.21
CA GLY A 65 17.88 3.21 -13.10
C GLY A 65 16.88 4.12 -12.36
N SER A 66 15.94 4.75 -13.06
CA SER A 66 14.88 5.58 -12.45
C SER A 66 13.61 4.79 -12.07
N THR A 67 13.43 3.60 -12.64
CA THR A 67 12.30 2.68 -12.35
C THR A 67 12.84 1.38 -11.73
N PRO A 68 12.85 1.26 -10.39
CA PRO A 68 13.52 0.17 -9.66
C PRO A 68 13.29 -1.25 -10.14
N PHE A 69 12.09 -1.51 -10.65
CA PHE A 69 11.65 -2.84 -11.05
C PHE A 69 11.05 -2.86 -12.47
N GLY A 70 11.19 -1.78 -13.24
CA GLY A 70 10.63 -1.66 -14.58
C GLY A 70 9.09 -1.55 -14.61
N SER A 71 8.47 -2.12 -15.65
CA SER A 71 7.00 -2.17 -15.81
C SER A 71 6.37 -3.11 -14.78
N ASN A 72 5.13 -2.83 -14.38
CA ASN A 72 4.35 -3.70 -13.50
C ASN A 72 3.60 -4.82 -14.23
N GLY A 73 3.76 -4.92 -15.56
CA GLY A 73 3.15 -5.94 -16.39
C GLY A 73 1.62 -5.85 -16.53
N LEU A 74 0.97 -4.82 -15.98
CA LEU A 74 -0.46 -4.64 -16.11
C LEU A 74 -0.81 -4.12 -17.52
N PRO A 75 -1.92 -4.60 -18.12
CA PRO A 75 -2.45 -4.01 -19.34
C PRO A 75 -2.74 -2.50 -19.17
N ALA A 76 -2.53 -1.71 -20.21
CA ALA A 76 -2.74 -0.26 -20.14
C ALA A 76 -4.16 0.14 -19.70
N ILE A 77 -5.18 -0.62 -20.13
CA ILE A 77 -6.57 -0.39 -19.72
C ILE A 77 -6.80 -0.64 -18.22
N GLU A 78 -6.08 -1.60 -17.63
CA GLU A 78 -6.15 -1.89 -16.19
C GLU A 78 -5.49 -0.77 -15.39
N VAL A 79 -4.33 -0.27 -15.85
CA VAL A 79 -3.65 0.89 -15.23
C VAL A 79 -4.56 2.12 -15.26
N ALA A 80 -5.20 2.41 -16.39
CA ALA A 80 -6.13 3.52 -16.53
C ALA A 80 -7.36 3.36 -15.61
N THR A 81 -7.93 2.16 -15.53
CA THR A 81 -9.07 1.86 -14.64
C THR A 81 -8.73 2.09 -13.17
N ARG A 82 -7.56 1.62 -12.72
CA ARG A 82 -7.07 1.86 -11.36
C ARG A 82 -6.88 3.34 -11.06
N ALA A 83 -6.36 4.11 -12.02
CA ALA A 83 -6.19 5.55 -11.87
C ALA A 83 -7.54 6.28 -11.73
N LEU A 84 -8.56 5.87 -12.50
CA LEU A 84 -9.92 6.42 -12.37
C LEU A 84 -10.52 6.12 -10.99
N ILE A 85 -10.45 4.86 -10.53
CA ILE A 85 -10.94 4.47 -9.20
C ILE A 85 -10.23 5.26 -8.10
N ARG A 86 -8.90 5.42 -8.20
CA ARG A 86 -8.11 6.23 -7.26
C ARG A 86 -8.60 7.68 -7.24
N GLY A 87 -8.81 8.28 -8.42
CA GLY A 87 -9.32 9.64 -8.55
C GLY A 87 -10.71 9.82 -7.93
N GLU A 88 -11.61 8.85 -8.10
CA GLU A 88 -12.93 8.88 -7.46
C GLU A 88 -12.84 8.80 -5.93
N LYS A 89 -12.02 7.89 -5.38
CA LYS A 89 -11.80 7.77 -3.93
C LYS A 89 -11.20 9.06 -3.36
N GLN A 90 -10.19 9.60 -4.01
CA GLN A 90 -9.57 10.86 -3.59
C GLN A 90 -10.59 12.01 -3.58
N LYS A 91 -11.46 12.10 -4.60
CA LYS A 91 -12.55 13.08 -4.61
C LYS A 91 -13.50 12.91 -3.42
N ARG A 92 -13.92 11.67 -3.09
CA ARG A 92 -14.80 11.41 -1.94
C ARG A 92 -14.14 11.83 -0.62
N ILE A 93 -12.88 11.46 -0.41
CA ILE A 93 -12.09 11.82 0.77
C ILE A 93 -11.95 13.34 0.90
N LEU A 94 -11.59 14.03 -0.19
CA LEU A 94 -11.30 15.46 -0.17
C LEU A 94 -12.55 16.36 -0.20
N ALA A 95 -13.64 15.93 -0.84
CA ALA A 95 -14.89 16.69 -0.86
C ALA A 95 -15.75 16.45 0.40
N GLY A 96 -15.53 15.35 1.12
CA GLY A 96 -16.27 15.01 2.33
C GLY A 96 -16.03 15.98 3.50
N GLY A 97 -17.09 16.21 4.29
CA GLY A 97 -16.98 16.80 5.63
C GLY A 97 -16.22 15.88 6.61
N PRO A 98 -15.93 16.31 7.84
CA PRO A 98 -15.03 15.58 8.76
C PRO A 98 -15.34 14.09 8.93
N GLY A 99 -16.59 13.71 9.26
CA GLY A 99 -16.94 12.29 9.44
C GLY A 99 -16.85 11.46 8.16
N VAL A 100 -17.21 12.04 7.00
CA VAL A 100 -17.07 11.37 5.69
C VAL A 100 -15.59 11.20 5.35
N PHE A 101 -14.79 12.24 5.56
CA PHE A 101 -13.35 12.21 5.35
C PHE A 101 -12.68 11.08 6.15
N GLU A 102 -12.93 10.99 7.46
CA GLU A 102 -12.32 9.95 8.30
C GLU A 102 -12.74 8.54 7.85
N ARG A 103 -14.04 8.34 7.62
CA ARG A 103 -14.59 7.03 7.20
C ARG A 103 -14.04 6.59 5.85
N GLU A 104 -14.06 7.46 4.84
CA GLU A 104 -13.60 7.13 3.49
C GLU A 104 -12.09 6.89 3.45
N LEU A 105 -11.31 7.66 4.23
CA LEU A 105 -9.88 7.42 4.36
C LEU A 105 -9.60 6.06 5.00
N LEU A 106 -10.24 5.74 6.12
CA LEU A 106 -10.07 4.46 6.81
C LEU A 106 -10.50 3.26 5.96
N LEU A 107 -11.60 3.39 5.20
CA LEU A 107 -12.05 2.38 4.26
C LEU A 107 -11.01 2.14 3.16
N SER A 108 -10.55 3.22 2.51
CA SER A 108 -9.52 3.14 1.47
C SER A 108 -8.25 2.46 1.99
N GLN A 109 -7.87 2.73 3.24
CA GLN A 109 -6.68 2.17 3.85
C GLN A 109 -6.84 0.69 4.26
N CYS A 110 -8.04 0.27 4.66
CA CYS A 110 -8.31 -1.16 4.84
C CYS A 110 -8.16 -1.94 3.53
N GLU A 111 -8.60 -1.37 2.41
CA GLU A 111 -8.46 -1.97 1.08
C GLU A 111 -7.00 -2.00 0.62
N ALA A 112 -6.27 -0.88 0.75
CA ALA A 112 -4.86 -0.77 0.37
C ALA A 112 -3.98 -1.76 1.16
N LEU A 113 -4.15 -1.84 2.48
CA LEU A 113 -3.41 -2.78 3.32
C LEU A 113 -3.77 -4.23 3.00
N THR A 114 -5.04 -4.52 2.70
CA THR A 114 -5.47 -5.87 2.28
C THR A 114 -4.82 -6.26 0.96
N TYR A 115 -4.83 -5.36 -0.03
CA TYR A 115 -4.15 -5.57 -1.31
C TYR A 115 -2.65 -5.77 -1.13
N GLY A 116 -1.98 -4.91 -0.36
CA GLY A 116 -0.54 -4.98 -0.13
C GLY A 116 -0.10 -6.25 0.58
N MET A 117 -0.83 -6.71 1.60
CA MET A 117 -0.54 -8.00 2.24
C MET A 117 -0.62 -9.17 1.23
N GLY A 118 -1.67 -9.19 0.39
CA GLY A 118 -1.82 -10.23 -0.63
C GLY A 118 -0.70 -10.20 -1.66
N LEU A 119 -0.26 -9.00 -2.05
CA LEU A 119 0.86 -8.81 -2.96
C LEU A 119 2.18 -9.23 -2.33
N LEU A 120 2.47 -8.81 -1.09
CA LEU A 120 3.66 -9.22 -0.33
C LEU A 120 3.76 -10.74 -0.22
N GLN A 121 2.64 -11.40 0.12
CA GLN A 121 2.57 -12.87 0.19
C GLN A 121 2.84 -13.51 -1.18
N SER A 122 2.14 -13.05 -2.22
CA SER A 122 2.25 -13.65 -3.57
C SER A 122 3.66 -13.52 -4.15
N VAL A 123 4.32 -12.37 -3.93
CA VAL A 123 5.71 -12.16 -4.36
C VAL A 123 6.65 -13.04 -3.53
N ALA A 124 6.47 -13.10 -2.21
CA ALA A 124 7.29 -13.94 -1.34
C ALA A 124 7.18 -15.44 -1.67
N GLU A 125 6.00 -15.94 -2.04
CA GLU A 125 5.84 -17.35 -2.42
C GLU A 125 6.60 -17.71 -3.70
N LYS A 126 6.77 -16.74 -4.60
CA LYS A 126 7.39 -16.93 -5.93
C LYS A 126 8.86 -16.52 -6.00
N ASP A 127 9.35 -15.70 -5.06
CA ASP A 127 10.75 -15.26 -5.05
C ASP A 127 11.70 -16.43 -4.72
N PRO A 128 12.70 -16.73 -5.59
CA PRO A 128 13.65 -17.81 -5.34
C PRO A 128 14.65 -17.51 -4.20
N ASN A 129 14.83 -16.24 -3.83
CA ASN A 129 15.77 -15.81 -2.80
C ASN A 129 15.13 -15.81 -1.41
N SER A 130 15.59 -16.70 -0.52
CA SER A 130 15.05 -16.86 0.82
C SER A 130 15.11 -15.59 1.68
N ALA A 131 16.18 -14.78 1.58
CA ALA A 131 16.32 -13.55 2.35
C ALA A 131 15.28 -12.51 1.92
N ARG A 132 15.02 -12.39 0.62
CA ARG A 132 13.96 -11.51 0.08
C ARG A 132 12.57 -11.95 0.54
N ARG A 133 12.30 -13.26 0.56
CA ARG A 133 11.04 -13.79 1.08
C ARG A 133 10.82 -13.42 2.54
N GLU A 134 11.83 -13.59 3.39
CA GLU A 134 11.70 -13.26 4.81
C GLU A 134 11.51 -11.76 5.03
N LEU A 135 12.15 -10.91 4.22
CA LEU A 135 11.90 -9.47 4.23
C LEU A 135 10.43 -9.15 3.92
N LEU A 136 9.88 -9.69 2.82
CA LEU A 136 8.50 -9.46 2.42
C LEU A 136 7.50 -9.97 3.47
N LYS A 137 7.76 -11.12 4.09
CA LYS A 137 6.93 -11.66 5.18
C LYS A 137 6.90 -10.73 6.39
N ARG A 138 8.05 -10.16 6.81
CA ARG A 138 8.11 -9.22 7.93
C ARG A 138 7.22 -7.98 7.69
N HIS A 139 7.29 -7.38 6.50
CA HIS A 139 6.37 -6.30 6.15
C HIS A 139 4.92 -6.76 6.13
N GLY A 140 4.64 -7.97 5.63
CA GLY A 140 3.30 -8.55 5.62
C GLY A 140 2.68 -8.65 7.02
N GLU A 141 3.47 -9.02 8.03
CA GLU A 141 3.02 -9.05 9.44
C GLU A 141 2.71 -7.65 9.96
N LYS A 142 3.60 -6.68 9.74
CA LYS A 142 3.38 -5.29 10.17
C LYS A 142 2.15 -4.67 9.50
N TRP A 143 1.98 -4.88 8.19
CA TRP A 143 0.80 -4.42 7.45
C TRP A 143 -0.49 -5.06 7.98
N ARG A 144 -0.44 -6.30 8.46
CA ARG A 144 -1.58 -6.97 9.10
C ARG A 144 -1.96 -6.35 10.43
N GLU A 145 -0.99 -5.95 11.23
CA GLU A 145 -1.24 -5.20 12.47
C GLU A 145 -1.88 -3.85 12.19
N LEU A 146 -1.33 -3.10 11.22
CA LEU A 146 -1.87 -1.81 10.78
C LEU A 146 -3.29 -1.96 10.22
N ARG A 147 -3.56 -3.01 9.44
CA ARG A 147 -4.91 -3.29 8.94
C ARG A 147 -5.86 -3.50 10.10
N ARG A 148 -5.48 -4.31 11.10
CA ARG A 148 -6.33 -4.58 12.27
C ARG A 148 -6.61 -3.29 13.05
N ALA A 149 -5.61 -2.44 13.24
CA ALA A 149 -5.79 -1.13 13.87
C ALA A 149 -6.75 -0.23 13.08
N THR A 150 -6.55 -0.13 11.77
CA THR A 150 -7.39 0.66 10.85
C THR A 150 -8.84 0.18 10.85
N SER A 151 -9.05 -1.14 10.77
CA SER A 151 -10.40 -1.73 10.80
C SER A 151 -11.12 -1.49 12.13
N ARG A 152 -10.42 -1.55 13.27
CA ARG A 152 -11.01 -1.20 14.58
C ARG A 152 -11.43 0.26 14.63
N LEU A 153 -10.59 1.17 14.15
CA LEU A 153 -10.91 2.59 14.12
C LEU A 153 -12.10 2.89 13.20
N LEU A 154 -12.19 2.21 12.05
CA LEU A 154 -13.33 2.30 11.14
C LEU A 154 -14.65 1.86 11.80
N GLN A 155 -14.62 0.78 12.58
CA GLN A 155 -15.80 0.28 13.30
C GLN A 155 -16.29 1.29 14.35
N THR A 156 -15.38 1.98 15.03
CA THR A 156 -15.74 3.00 16.02
C THR A 156 -16.21 4.31 15.39
N ALA A 157 -15.71 4.65 14.19
CA ALA A 157 -16.09 5.88 13.49
C ALA A 157 -17.52 5.85 12.90
N GLY A 158 -18.10 4.65 12.72
CA GLY A 158 -19.48 4.46 12.22
C GLY A 158 -20.55 4.30 13.30
N GLY A 159 -20.18 4.41 14.59
CA GLY A 159 -21.06 4.12 15.73
C GLY A 159 -21.52 5.34 16.54
N SER A 160 -21.50 6.54 15.96
CA SER A 160 -21.94 7.80 16.62
C SER A 160 -23.04 8.49 15.84
#